data_AF-A0A920PP73-F1
#
_entry.id   AF-A0A920PP73-F1
#
_cell.length_a   1.000
_cell.length_b   1.000
_cell.length_c   1.000
_cell.angle_alpha   90.00
_cell.angle_beta   90.00
_cell.angle_gamma   90.00
#
_symmetry.space_group_name_H-M   'P 1'
#
loop_
_entity.id
_entity.type
_entity.pdbx_description
1 polymer ?
#
loop_
_entity_poly.entity_id
_entity_poly.type
_entity_poly.pdbx_seq_one_letter_code
_entity_poly.pdbx_strand_id
1 'polypeptide(L)'
;MFKDTVERVRNSGRDVLINLTAGMGGDLVVDDDDPTVAGPGSDMVNAETRIRHVELLRPDIATLDCGTINFSDSNYIYVQTPNMLRTMAARYQELGVKPEMEVFDLGHLRFANQMLSEGLIDAPAMYQVCLGIPWGAGADPATMNAMVGQLPPDVFWSGFGISRAQMPMVAQAMLLGGNVRVGLEDNLYLERGVFASNGELVEKAIRIVRELGGRPCSADETRAKLGIK
;
A
#
# COMPACT_ATOMS: atom_id res chain seq x y z
N MET A 1 19.09 2.29 -8.70
CA MET A 1 17.68 2.21 -9.13
C MET A 1 16.77 3.15 -8.34
N PHE A 2 16.36 2.86 -7.08
CA PHE A 2 15.46 3.75 -6.32
C PHE A 2 15.95 5.21 -6.27
N LYS A 3 17.23 5.41 -5.95
CA LYS A 3 17.86 6.74 -5.94
C LYS A 3 17.69 7.47 -7.28
N ASP A 4 18.05 6.81 -8.37
CA ASP A 4 18.00 7.41 -9.71
C ASP A 4 16.57 7.81 -10.10
N THR A 5 15.58 6.97 -9.77
CA THR A 5 14.16 7.26 -10.03
C THR A 5 13.68 8.47 -9.21
N VAL A 6 13.95 8.47 -7.90
CA VAL A 6 13.55 9.56 -6.99
C VAL A 6 14.19 10.88 -7.40
N GLU A 7 15.47 10.88 -7.76
CA GLU A 7 16.17 12.08 -8.24
C GLU A 7 15.56 12.61 -9.54
N ARG A 8 15.22 11.72 -10.49
CA ARG A 8 14.54 12.15 -11.73
C ARG A 8 13.17 12.75 -11.47
N VAL A 9 12.38 12.17 -10.56
CA VAL A 9 11.05 12.71 -10.20
C VAL A 9 11.19 14.07 -9.52
N ARG A 10 12.08 14.20 -8.52
CA ARG A 10 12.34 15.47 -7.82
C ARG A 10 12.85 16.57 -8.77
N ASN A 11 13.66 16.19 -9.77
CA ASN A 11 14.20 17.12 -10.78
C ASN A 11 13.26 17.39 -11.97
N SER A 12 12.07 16.79 -12.00
CA SER A 12 11.12 16.92 -13.13
C SER A 12 10.39 18.26 -13.18
N GLY A 13 10.47 19.06 -12.11
CA GLY A 13 9.67 20.28 -11.94
C GLY A 13 8.18 20.02 -11.70
N ARG A 14 7.79 18.76 -11.44
CA ARG A 14 6.44 18.37 -11.05
C ARG A 14 6.40 18.09 -9.55
N ASP A 15 5.45 18.72 -8.88
CA ASP A 15 5.20 18.46 -7.47
C ASP A 15 4.28 17.23 -7.33
N VAL A 16 4.81 16.18 -6.71
CA VAL A 16 4.13 14.93 -6.41
C VAL A 16 4.67 14.40 -5.08
N LEU A 17 3.83 13.74 -4.29
CA LEU A 17 4.32 12.95 -3.17
C LEU A 17 5.00 11.70 -3.72
N ILE A 18 6.08 11.29 -3.07
CA ILE A 18 6.77 10.05 -3.36
C ILE A 18 6.40 9.05 -2.28
N ASN A 19 5.72 7.97 -2.68
CA ASN A 19 5.50 6.78 -1.87
C ASN A 19 6.44 5.67 -2.36
N LEU A 20 7.39 5.22 -1.52
CA LEU A 20 8.28 4.12 -1.86
C LEU A 20 7.80 2.82 -1.22
N THR A 21 7.72 1.75 -2.02
CA THR A 21 7.51 0.42 -1.46
C THR A 21 8.63 0.05 -0.48
N ALA A 22 8.27 -0.59 0.63
CA ALA A 22 9.20 -1.34 1.47
C ALA A 22 8.73 -2.79 1.69
N GLY A 23 7.91 -3.29 0.76
CA GLY A 23 7.42 -4.66 0.77
C GLY A 23 8.51 -5.68 0.46
N MET A 24 9.49 -5.35 -0.39
CA MET A 24 10.53 -6.29 -0.84
C MET A 24 11.35 -6.92 0.28
N GLY A 25 12.02 -8.04 -0.02
CA GLY A 25 12.82 -8.76 0.96
C GLY A 25 11.97 -9.53 1.97
N GLY A 26 10.72 -9.83 1.60
CA GLY A 26 9.75 -10.61 2.37
C GLY A 26 9.31 -11.90 1.74
N ASP A 27 10.01 -12.35 0.70
CA ASP A 27 9.54 -13.46 -0.10
C ASP A 27 10.12 -14.77 0.42
N LEU A 28 9.25 -15.64 0.96
CA LEU A 28 9.61 -16.99 1.37
C LEU A 28 8.92 -18.00 0.47
N VAL A 29 9.70 -18.78 -0.28
CA VAL A 29 9.23 -19.98 -0.96
C VAL A 29 9.45 -21.15 -0.01
N VAL A 30 8.38 -21.83 0.41
CA VAL A 30 8.45 -23.02 1.26
C VAL A 30 8.84 -24.22 0.39
N ASP A 31 9.85 -24.96 0.81
CA ASP A 31 10.27 -26.19 0.13
C ASP A 31 9.28 -27.33 0.41
N ASP A 32 8.96 -28.14 -0.61
CA ASP A 32 8.00 -29.25 -0.50
C ASP A 32 8.55 -30.42 0.32
N ASP A 33 9.86 -30.66 0.27
CA ASP A 33 10.52 -31.78 0.94
C ASP A 33 10.96 -31.41 2.38
N ASP A 34 11.44 -30.17 2.59
CA ASP A 34 11.82 -29.65 3.90
C ASP A 34 11.28 -28.22 4.15
N PRO A 35 10.09 -28.06 4.77
CA PRO A 35 9.48 -26.76 4.99
C PRO A 35 10.23 -25.88 6.01
N THR A 36 11.33 -26.35 6.59
CA THR A 36 12.17 -25.58 7.52
C THR A 36 13.25 -24.75 6.82
N VAL A 37 13.50 -25.01 5.53
CA VAL A 37 14.48 -24.27 4.73
C VAL A 37 13.79 -23.39 3.69
N ALA A 38 14.42 -22.25 3.40
CA ALA A 38 13.95 -21.36 2.34
C ALA A 38 14.26 -21.99 0.97
N GLY A 39 13.20 -22.26 0.20
CA GLY A 39 13.29 -22.82 -1.14
C GLY A 39 13.86 -21.82 -2.17
N PRO A 40 14.26 -22.30 -3.36
CA PRO A 40 14.76 -21.46 -4.43
C PRO A 40 13.79 -20.33 -4.81
N GLY A 41 14.31 -19.12 -4.95
CA GLY A 41 13.51 -17.93 -5.25
C GLY A 41 13.08 -17.12 -4.01
N SER A 42 13.36 -17.60 -2.80
CA SER A 42 13.17 -16.81 -1.59
C SER A 42 14.10 -15.57 -1.57
N ASP A 43 13.54 -14.42 -1.24
CA ASP A 43 14.23 -13.17 -0.93
C ASP A 43 13.76 -12.67 0.44
N MET A 44 14.45 -13.11 1.50
CA MET A 44 14.11 -12.79 2.89
C MET A 44 15.27 -12.08 3.57
N VAL A 45 15.06 -10.82 3.92
CA VAL A 45 15.99 -10.01 4.71
C VAL A 45 15.32 -9.42 5.94
N ASN A 46 16.13 -8.95 6.89
CA ASN A 46 15.62 -8.32 8.11
C ASN A 46 14.97 -6.96 7.86
N ALA A 47 14.21 -6.47 8.85
CA ALA A 47 13.48 -5.20 8.79
C ALA A 47 14.35 -4.01 8.40
N GLU A 48 15.53 -3.88 9.01
CA GLU A 48 16.47 -2.78 8.74
C GLU A 48 16.96 -2.79 7.29
N THR A 49 17.25 -3.97 6.73
CA THR A 49 17.70 -4.10 5.34
C THR A 49 16.60 -3.74 4.36
N ARG A 50 15.34 -4.12 4.65
CA ARG A 50 14.17 -3.77 3.80
C ARG A 50 13.98 -2.27 3.62
N ILE A 51 14.36 -1.47 4.62
CA ILE A 51 14.09 -0.02 4.63
C ILE A 51 15.31 0.85 4.31
N ARG A 52 16.46 0.27 3.96
CA ARG A 52 17.69 1.04 3.68
C ARG A 52 17.51 2.14 2.64
N HIS A 53 16.70 1.90 1.60
CA HIS A 53 16.39 2.91 0.58
C HIS A 53 15.48 4.01 1.12
N VAL A 54 14.56 3.70 2.04
CA VAL A 54 13.73 4.70 2.74
C VAL A 54 14.61 5.60 3.60
N GLU A 55 15.52 5.02 4.39
CA GLU A 55 16.49 5.77 5.21
C GLU A 55 17.33 6.74 4.37
N LEU A 56 17.81 6.25 3.23
CA LEU A 56 18.66 7.01 2.32
C LEU A 56 17.91 8.15 1.63
N LEU A 57 16.68 7.88 1.17
CA LEU A 57 15.99 8.78 0.23
C LEU A 57 14.95 9.69 0.89
N ARG A 58 14.49 9.32 2.10
CA ARG A 58 13.48 10.02 2.91
C ARG A 58 12.29 10.46 2.05
N PRO A 59 11.50 9.52 1.53
CA PRO A 59 10.28 9.83 0.78
C PRO A 59 9.22 10.45 1.70
N ASP A 60 8.18 11.05 1.12
CA ASP A 60 7.02 11.54 1.90
C ASP A 60 6.33 10.38 2.63
N ILE A 61 6.17 9.27 1.91
CA ILE A 61 5.43 8.07 2.34
C ILE A 61 6.29 6.83 2.03
N ALA A 62 6.15 5.78 2.83
CA ALA A 62 6.61 4.45 2.47
C ALA A 62 5.59 3.38 2.88
N THR A 63 5.42 2.35 2.05
CA THR A 63 4.44 1.28 2.34
C THR A 63 4.91 0.40 3.49
N LEU A 64 3.94 -0.10 4.27
CA LEU A 64 4.16 -1.03 5.36
C LEU A 64 3.09 -2.13 5.34
N ASP A 65 3.45 -3.28 4.78
CA ASP A 65 2.54 -4.41 4.57
C ASP A 65 2.22 -5.10 5.89
N CYS A 66 1.04 -4.88 6.46
CA CYS A 66 0.75 -5.16 7.88
C CYS A 66 0.46 -6.63 8.22
N GLY A 67 1.12 -7.60 7.57
CA GLY A 67 1.09 -8.99 7.99
C GLY A 67 1.63 -10.01 6.98
N THR A 68 1.87 -11.22 7.48
CA THR A 68 2.25 -12.38 6.68
C THR A 68 1.02 -12.99 5.98
N ILE A 69 1.17 -13.34 4.70
CA ILE A 69 0.08 -13.92 3.90
C ILE A 69 0.60 -14.91 2.87
N ASN A 70 -0.20 -15.93 2.55
CA ASN A 70 0.04 -16.75 1.37
C ASN A 70 -0.12 -15.88 0.13
N PHE A 71 0.92 -15.79 -0.69
CA PHE A 71 0.94 -14.89 -1.83
C PHE A 71 1.04 -15.73 -3.09
N SER A 72 0.00 -15.73 -3.93
CA SER A 72 -0.18 -16.62 -5.11
C SER A 72 -0.68 -18.05 -4.80
N ASP A 73 -0.94 -18.83 -5.86
CA ASP A 73 -1.35 -20.24 -5.82
C ASP A 73 -0.11 -21.15 -5.94
N SER A 74 0.86 -20.96 -5.04
CA SER A 74 2.12 -21.70 -4.97
C SER A 74 2.66 -21.71 -3.53
N ASN A 75 3.84 -22.29 -3.30
CA ASN A 75 4.50 -22.31 -1.99
C ASN A 75 5.07 -20.94 -1.56
N TYR A 76 4.60 -19.85 -2.14
CA TYR A 76 5.08 -18.51 -1.86
C TYR A 76 4.27 -17.86 -0.73
N ILE A 77 4.98 -17.42 0.30
CA ILE A 77 4.48 -16.67 1.44
C ILE A 77 5.19 -15.32 1.45
N TYR A 78 4.40 -14.25 1.56
CA TYR A 78 4.92 -12.96 1.93
C TYR A 78 5.04 -12.89 3.46
N VAL A 79 6.24 -12.73 3.99
CA VAL A 79 6.51 -12.74 5.43
C VAL A 79 6.73 -11.33 5.94
N GLN A 80 5.90 -10.94 6.92
CA GLN A 80 6.05 -9.69 7.62
C GLN A 80 5.54 -9.83 9.05
N THR A 81 6.49 -10.07 9.95
CA THR A 81 6.18 -10.42 11.35
C THR A 81 5.85 -9.17 12.18
N PRO A 82 5.11 -9.32 13.30
CA PRO A 82 4.86 -8.22 14.23
C PRO A 82 6.11 -7.47 14.69
N ASN A 83 7.24 -8.17 14.90
CA ASN A 83 8.48 -7.54 15.33
C ASN A 83 9.10 -6.70 14.20
N MET A 84 9.09 -7.20 12.97
CA MET A 84 9.61 -6.47 11.82
C MET A 84 8.78 -5.20 11.57
N LEU A 85 7.45 -5.31 11.64
CA LEU A 85 6.54 -4.18 11.51
C LEU A 85 6.81 -3.10 12.57
N ARG A 86 6.95 -3.48 13.84
CA ARG A 86 7.28 -2.52 14.91
C ARG A 86 8.63 -1.85 14.68
N THR A 87 9.65 -2.60 14.27
CA THR A 87 10.97 -2.04 13.95
C THR A 87 10.89 -1.03 12.81
N MET A 88 10.19 -1.38 11.72
CA MET A 88 10.03 -0.49 10.56
C MET A 88 9.19 0.75 10.89
N ALA A 89 8.08 0.59 11.61
CA ALA A 89 7.21 1.70 12.02
C ALA A 89 7.95 2.70 12.92
N ALA A 90 8.64 2.22 13.96
CA ALA A 90 9.46 3.07 14.83
C ALA A 90 10.52 3.84 14.02
N ARG A 91 11.17 3.15 13.06
CA ARG A 91 12.17 3.80 12.22
C ARG A 91 11.58 4.83 11.27
N TYR A 92 10.39 4.61 10.74
CA TYR A 92 9.70 5.60 9.90
C TYR A 92 9.34 6.86 10.70
N GLN A 93 8.87 6.72 11.94
CA GLN A 93 8.65 7.85 12.84
C GLN A 93 9.92 8.67 13.06
N GLU A 94 11.05 8.01 13.38
CA GLU A 94 12.34 8.70 13.57
C GLU A 94 12.80 9.49 12.33
N LEU A 95 12.49 8.99 11.14
CA LEU A 95 12.85 9.61 9.86
C LEU A 95 11.87 10.69 9.41
N GLY A 96 10.68 10.76 10.02
CA GLY A 96 9.58 11.61 9.58
C GLY A 96 8.89 11.13 8.29
N VAL A 97 8.95 9.82 8.00
CA VAL A 97 8.29 9.19 6.84
C VAL A 97 6.92 8.70 7.27
N LYS A 98 5.86 8.99 6.51
CA LYS A 98 4.51 8.49 6.81
C LYS A 98 4.38 7.01 6.38
N PRO A 99 4.13 6.06 7.30
CA PRO A 99 3.77 4.70 6.90
C PRO A 99 2.38 4.69 6.24
N GLU A 100 2.30 4.17 5.02
CA GLU A 100 1.03 3.69 4.44
C GLU A 100 0.82 2.24 4.87
N MET A 101 -0.03 2.02 5.87
CA MET A 101 -0.28 0.68 6.43
C MET A 101 -1.17 -0.13 5.47
N GLU A 102 -0.55 -1.02 4.70
CA GLU A 102 -1.24 -1.87 3.74
C GLU A 102 -1.86 -3.08 4.45
N VAL A 103 -3.18 -3.19 4.39
CA VAL A 103 -3.94 -4.25 5.08
C VAL A 103 -4.65 -5.12 4.06
N PHE A 104 -4.27 -6.40 4.04
CA PHE A 104 -4.76 -7.39 3.08
C PHE A 104 -5.88 -8.26 3.65
N ASP A 105 -6.15 -8.17 4.95
CA ASP A 105 -7.26 -8.85 5.64
C ASP A 105 -7.54 -8.16 6.99
N LEU A 106 -8.64 -8.54 7.65
CA LEU A 106 -9.06 -8.02 8.95
C LEU A 106 -8.04 -8.31 10.07
N GLY A 107 -7.29 -9.41 9.97
CA GLY A 107 -6.19 -9.69 10.89
C GLY A 107 -5.07 -8.64 10.81
N HIS A 108 -4.70 -8.24 9.59
CA HIS A 108 -3.68 -7.23 9.34
C HIS A 108 -4.15 -5.85 9.82
N LEU A 109 -5.41 -5.51 9.55
CA LEU A 109 -6.03 -4.28 10.03
C LEU A 109 -6.03 -4.21 11.57
N ARG A 110 -6.42 -5.29 12.25
CA ARG A 110 -6.36 -5.35 13.71
C ARG A 110 -4.95 -5.12 14.25
N PHE A 111 -3.93 -5.66 13.59
CA PHE A 111 -2.54 -5.44 14.02
C PHE A 111 -2.03 -4.02 13.69
N ALA A 112 -2.43 -3.43 12.57
CA ALA A 112 -2.16 -2.03 12.27
C ALA A 112 -2.78 -1.09 13.32
N ASN A 113 -4.02 -1.36 13.75
CA ASN A 113 -4.66 -0.65 14.87
C ASN A 113 -3.90 -0.83 16.19
N GLN A 114 -3.34 -2.01 16.43
CA GLN A 114 -2.48 -2.26 17.58
C GLN A 114 -1.22 -1.39 17.54
N MET A 115 -0.51 -1.31 16.40
CA MET A 115 0.66 -0.42 16.25
C MET A 115 0.31 1.05 16.47
N LEU A 116 -0.85 1.50 15.98
CA LEU A 116 -1.35 2.85 16.27
C LEU A 116 -1.56 3.07 17.78
N SER A 117 -2.18 2.10 18.47
CA SER A 117 -2.39 2.18 19.93
C SER A 117 -1.09 2.15 20.74
N GLU A 118 -0.05 1.51 20.21
CA GLU A 118 1.30 1.47 20.79
C GLU A 118 2.07 2.80 20.60
N GLY A 119 1.50 3.76 19.86
CA GLY A 119 2.14 5.05 19.57
C GLY A 119 3.23 4.96 18.52
N LEU A 120 3.27 3.89 17.73
CA LEU A 120 4.27 3.67 16.66
C LEU A 120 3.90 4.34 15.33
N ILE A 121 2.72 4.95 15.26
CA ILE A 121 2.19 5.58 14.04
C ILE A 121 1.74 6.99 14.40
N ASP A 122 2.39 8.00 13.82
CA ASP A 122 2.01 9.39 14.04
C ASP A 122 0.66 9.71 13.38
N ALA A 123 -0.19 10.46 14.08
CA ALA A 123 -1.44 10.95 13.52
C ALA A 123 -1.21 12.07 12.47
N PRO A 124 -2.08 12.19 11.45
CA PRO A 124 -3.13 11.22 11.11
C PRO A 124 -2.50 9.93 10.55
N ALA A 125 -3.09 8.80 10.96
CA ALA A 125 -2.67 7.48 10.49
C ALA A 125 -3.14 7.26 9.05
N MET A 126 -2.32 6.57 8.25
CA MET A 126 -2.60 6.29 6.85
C MET A 126 -2.74 4.78 6.63
N TYR A 127 -3.87 4.36 6.06
CA TYR A 127 -4.21 2.95 5.77
C TYR A 127 -4.47 2.76 4.27
N GLN A 128 -4.11 1.58 3.76
CA GLN A 128 -4.49 1.14 2.42
C GLN A 128 -5.20 -0.22 2.51
N VAL A 129 -6.46 -0.25 2.09
CA VAL A 129 -7.28 -1.47 2.00
C VAL A 129 -6.97 -2.17 0.69
N CYS A 130 -6.18 -3.23 0.75
CA CYS A 130 -5.65 -3.97 -0.39
C CYS A 130 -6.57 -5.15 -0.75
N LEU A 131 -7.19 -5.14 -1.93
CA LEU A 131 -8.21 -6.13 -2.28
C LEU A 131 -7.90 -6.91 -3.57
N GLY A 132 -8.27 -8.19 -3.53
CA GLY A 132 -8.21 -9.09 -4.68
C GLY A 132 -6.87 -9.82 -4.86
N ILE A 133 -5.89 -9.58 -3.99
CA ILE A 133 -4.66 -10.39 -3.92
C ILE A 133 -5.07 -11.82 -3.52
N PRO A 134 -4.55 -12.88 -4.17
CA PRO A 134 -4.85 -14.26 -3.80
C PRO A 134 -4.69 -14.51 -2.30
N TRP A 135 -5.67 -15.21 -1.71
CA TRP A 135 -5.75 -15.55 -0.28
C TRP A 135 -5.85 -14.39 0.70
N GLY A 136 -5.90 -13.15 0.22
CA GLY A 136 -6.32 -11.98 0.99
C GLY A 136 -7.81 -11.69 0.84
N ALA A 137 -8.19 -10.49 1.30
CA ALA A 137 -9.53 -9.95 1.20
C ALA A 137 -9.98 -9.85 -0.27
N GLY A 138 -11.21 -10.32 -0.53
CA GLY A 138 -11.83 -10.26 -1.86
C GLY A 138 -12.11 -8.82 -2.32
N ALA A 139 -12.00 -8.58 -3.63
CA ALA A 139 -12.33 -7.28 -4.23
C ALA A 139 -13.83 -7.17 -4.53
N ASP A 140 -14.63 -7.05 -3.47
CA ASP A 140 -16.07 -6.85 -3.54
C ASP A 140 -16.56 -5.80 -2.51
N PRO A 141 -17.74 -5.18 -2.75
CA PRO A 141 -18.28 -4.15 -1.87
C PRO A 141 -18.47 -4.56 -0.41
N ALA A 142 -18.90 -5.80 -0.14
CA ALA A 142 -19.18 -6.25 1.21
C ALA A 142 -17.87 -6.39 2.01
N THR A 143 -16.83 -6.93 1.37
CA THR A 143 -15.49 -7.03 1.96
C THR A 143 -14.89 -5.66 2.25
N MET A 144 -14.88 -4.72 1.29
CA MET A 144 -14.35 -3.38 1.54
C MET A 144 -15.11 -2.68 2.67
N ASN A 145 -16.44 -2.76 2.68
CA ASN A 145 -17.26 -2.16 3.73
C ASN A 145 -16.95 -2.76 5.12
N ALA A 146 -16.74 -4.08 5.19
CA ALA A 146 -16.39 -4.75 6.44
C ALA A 146 -15.02 -4.30 6.99
N MET A 147 -14.02 -4.12 6.11
CA MET A 147 -12.69 -3.65 6.50
C MET A 147 -12.72 -2.17 6.92
N VAL A 148 -13.35 -1.30 6.11
CA VAL A 148 -13.47 0.14 6.42
C VAL A 148 -14.22 0.36 7.73
N GLY A 149 -15.25 -0.45 8.03
CA GLY A 149 -15.97 -0.39 9.31
C GLY A 149 -15.13 -0.71 10.55
N GLN A 150 -13.90 -1.22 10.40
CA GLN A 150 -12.96 -1.47 11.51
C GLN A 150 -11.81 -0.47 11.59
N LEU A 151 -11.74 0.48 10.64
CA LEU A 151 -10.77 1.56 10.72
C LEU A 151 -11.06 2.46 11.94
N PRO A 152 -10.02 2.99 12.61
CA PRO A 152 -10.21 4.02 13.62
C PRO A 152 -10.86 5.28 13.03
N PRO A 153 -11.53 6.11 13.84
CA PRO A 153 -12.01 7.41 13.38
C PRO A 153 -10.84 8.33 12.99
N ASP A 154 -11.11 9.33 12.15
CA ASP A 154 -10.16 10.39 11.78
C ASP A 154 -8.84 9.91 11.13
N VAL A 155 -8.88 8.76 10.44
CA VAL A 155 -7.74 8.24 9.66
C VAL A 155 -7.82 8.63 8.19
N PHE A 156 -6.65 8.69 7.55
CA PHE A 156 -6.54 8.77 6.11
C PHE A 156 -6.56 7.34 5.56
N TRP A 157 -7.52 6.98 4.72
CA TRP A 157 -7.53 5.63 4.12
C TRP A 157 -7.75 5.67 2.62
N SER A 158 -7.14 4.73 1.91
CA SER A 158 -7.31 4.48 0.48
C SER A 158 -7.75 3.04 0.25
N GLY A 159 -8.46 2.77 -0.85
CA GLY A 159 -8.79 1.41 -1.28
C GLY A 159 -8.38 1.18 -2.73
N PHE A 160 -7.95 -0.04 -3.04
CA PHE A 160 -7.74 -0.48 -4.42
C PHE A 160 -8.16 -1.93 -4.64
N GLY A 161 -8.31 -2.29 -5.91
CA GLY A 161 -8.47 -3.67 -6.35
C GLY A 161 -7.55 -3.97 -7.52
N ILE A 162 -7.14 -5.23 -7.67
CA ILE A 162 -6.26 -5.63 -8.77
C ILE A 162 -7.03 -5.95 -10.06
N SER A 163 -6.34 -5.82 -11.20
CA SER A 163 -6.81 -6.18 -12.53
C SER A 163 -8.18 -5.55 -12.84
N ARG A 164 -9.14 -6.34 -13.32
CA ARG A 164 -10.51 -5.91 -13.64
C ARG A 164 -11.25 -5.23 -12.48
N ALA A 165 -10.81 -5.42 -11.23
CA ALA A 165 -11.45 -4.84 -10.06
C ALA A 165 -10.98 -3.41 -9.74
N GLN A 166 -9.92 -2.91 -10.39
CA GLN A 166 -9.34 -1.59 -10.11
C GLN A 166 -10.38 -0.46 -10.17
N MET A 167 -11.07 -0.30 -11.29
CA MET A 167 -12.05 0.79 -11.45
C MET A 167 -13.32 0.61 -10.61
N PRO A 168 -13.90 -0.60 -10.46
CA PRO A 168 -14.96 -0.83 -9.47
C PRO A 168 -14.56 -0.44 -8.04
N MET A 169 -13.34 -0.77 -7.60
CA MET A 169 -12.88 -0.45 -6.25
C MET A 169 -12.57 1.04 -6.06
N VAL A 170 -12.15 1.76 -7.11
CA VAL A 170 -12.09 3.25 -7.10
C VAL A 170 -13.46 3.84 -6.76
N ALA A 171 -14.52 3.38 -7.43
CA ALA A 171 -15.88 3.86 -7.17
C ALA A 171 -16.36 3.49 -5.76
N GLN A 172 -16.10 2.25 -5.33
CA GLN A 172 -16.51 1.77 -4.00
C GLN A 172 -15.81 2.52 -2.86
N ALA A 173 -14.49 2.78 -2.99
CA ALA A 173 -13.75 3.53 -1.99
C ALA A 173 -14.29 4.97 -1.86
N MET A 174 -14.58 5.63 -2.98
CA MET A 174 -15.24 6.94 -3.00
C MET A 174 -16.61 6.92 -2.29
N LEU A 175 -17.44 5.90 -2.54
CA LEU A 175 -18.76 5.76 -1.91
C LEU A 175 -18.69 5.56 -0.39
N LEU A 176 -17.58 5.01 0.11
CA LEU A 176 -17.33 4.80 1.54
C LEU A 176 -16.54 5.97 2.18
N GLY A 177 -16.24 7.03 1.42
CA GLY A 177 -15.52 8.21 1.92
C GLY A 177 -14.00 8.06 1.98
N GLY A 178 -13.44 7.09 1.26
CA GLY A 178 -12.00 6.85 1.15
C GLY A 178 -11.33 7.55 -0.03
N ASN A 179 -10.01 7.44 -0.06
CA ASN A 179 -9.17 7.79 -1.20
C ASN A 179 -9.03 6.59 -2.14
N VAL A 180 -8.40 6.78 -3.30
CA VAL A 180 -8.32 5.77 -4.36
C VAL A 180 -6.89 5.58 -4.83
N ARG A 181 -6.55 4.35 -5.20
CA ARG A 181 -5.28 4.00 -5.87
C ARG A 181 -5.55 3.34 -7.21
N VAL A 182 -4.77 3.75 -8.22
CA VAL A 182 -4.72 3.15 -9.56
C VAL A 182 -3.28 3.16 -10.08
N GLY A 183 -3.00 2.29 -11.04
CA GLY A 183 -1.71 2.24 -11.70
C GLY A 183 -1.49 0.91 -12.40
N LEU A 184 -0.42 0.85 -13.20
CA LEU A 184 -0.01 -0.36 -13.91
C LEU A 184 0.51 -1.46 -12.98
N GLU A 185 0.88 -1.11 -11.74
CA GLU A 185 1.19 -2.07 -10.69
C GLU A 185 0.01 -3.00 -10.43
N ASP A 186 -1.21 -2.44 -10.38
CA ASP A 186 -2.40 -3.21 -10.03
C ASP A 186 -3.14 -3.72 -11.29
N ASN A 187 -3.04 -3.04 -12.44
CA ASN A 187 -3.80 -3.37 -13.64
C ASN A 187 -3.12 -2.90 -14.93
N LEU A 188 -2.88 -3.83 -15.86
CA LEU A 188 -2.24 -3.54 -17.15
C LEU A 188 -3.20 -3.00 -18.23
N TYR A 189 -4.51 -3.06 -18.02
CA TYR A 189 -5.51 -2.85 -19.08
C TYR A 189 -6.41 -1.65 -18.83
N LEU A 190 -6.59 -0.79 -19.84
CA LEU A 190 -7.59 0.28 -19.81
C LEU A 190 -9.01 -0.31 -19.94
N GLU A 191 -9.14 -1.29 -20.83
CA GLU A 191 -10.33 -2.09 -21.10
C GLU A 191 -9.90 -3.46 -21.66
N ARG A 192 -10.85 -4.38 -21.88
CA ARG A 192 -10.54 -5.75 -22.28
C ARG A 192 -9.73 -5.77 -23.58
N GLY A 193 -8.47 -6.21 -23.49
CA GLY A 193 -7.56 -6.34 -24.62
C GLY A 193 -6.83 -5.05 -25.01
N VAL A 194 -7.03 -3.95 -24.30
CA VAL A 194 -6.36 -2.67 -24.56
C VAL A 194 -5.46 -2.33 -23.37
N PHE A 195 -4.15 -2.29 -23.60
CA PHE A 195 -3.19 -1.91 -22.57
C PHE A 195 -3.34 -0.44 -22.18
N ALA A 196 -3.05 -0.13 -20.92
CA ALA A 196 -3.07 1.22 -20.39
C ALA A 196 -1.65 1.80 -20.21
N SER A 197 -1.58 3.11 -20.15
CA SER A 197 -0.55 3.86 -19.43
C SER A 197 -1.04 4.25 -18.03
N ASN A 198 -0.13 4.58 -17.11
CA ASN A 198 -0.52 5.12 -15.80
C ASN A 198 -1.39 6.38 -15.94
N GLY A 199 -1.10 7.26 -16.91
CA GLY A 199 -1.87 8.47 -17.16
C GLY A 199 -3.33 8.18 -17.51
N GLU A 200 -3.59 7.22 -18.39
CA GLU A 200 -4.96 6.85 -18.78
C GLU A 200 -5.76 6.24 -17.62
N LEU A 201 -5.11 5.46 -16.75
CA LEU A 201 -5.75 4.93 -15.54
C LEU A 201 -6.08 6.05 -14.55
N VAL A 202 -5.16 7.00 -14.35
CA VAL A 202 -5.39 8.18 -13.51
C VAL A 202 -6.54 9.04 -14.07
N GLU A 203 -6.57 9.31 -15.37
CA GLU A 203 -7.65 10.07 -16.01
C GLU A 203 -9.01 9.38 -15.85
N LYS A 204 -9.05 8.04 -16.00
CA LYS A 204 -10.25 7.24 -15.81
C LYS A 204 -10.74 7.29 -14.36
N ALA A 205 -9.83 7.20 -13.39
CA ALA A 205 -10.16 7.34 -11.96
C ALA A 205 -10.67 8.75 -11.62
N ILE A 206 -10.00 9.81 -12.11
CA ILE A 206 -10.42 11.19 -11.91
C ILE A 206 -11.83 11.43 -12.47
N ARG A 207 -12.15 10.85 -13.64
CA ARG A 207 -13.50 10.94 -14.19
C ARG A 207 -14.53 10.33 -13.23
N ILE A 208 -14.30 9.10 -12.75
CA ILE A 208 -15.18 8.45 -11.76
C ILE A 208 -15.36 9.33 -10.52
N VAL A 209 -14.26 9.82 -9.95
CA VAL A 209 -14.27 10.69 -8.76
C VAL A 209 -15.12 11.95 -8.99
N ARG A 210 -15.00 12.59 -10.15
CA ARG A 210 -15.75 13.81 -10.49
C ARG A 210 -17.23 13.53 -10.72
N GLU A 211 -17.58 12.45 -11.41
CA GLU A 211 -18.98 12.05 -11.61
C GLU A 211 -19.68 11.69 -10.28
N LEU A 212 -18.92 11.24 -9.28
CA LEU A 212 -19.39 11.02 -7.91
C LEU A 212 -19.33 12.28 -7.02
N GLY A 213 -19.03 13.46 -7.59
CA GLY A 213 -19.05 14.75 -6.89
C GLY A 213 -17.76 15.11 -6.14
N GLY A 214 -16.70 14.32 -6.28
CA GLY A 214 -15.39 14.59 -5.69
C GLY A 214 -14.43 15.33 -6.62
N ARG A 215 -13.21 15.56 -6.13
CA ARG A 215 -12.07 16.00 -6.94
C ARG A 215 -10.76 15.40 -6.39
N PRO A 216 -9.73 15.20 -7.23
CA PRO A 216 -8.40 14.88 -6.73
C PRO A 216 -7.84 16.03 -5.88
N CYS A 217 -7.08 15.68 -4.84
CA CYS A 217 -6.28 16.62 -4.08
C CYS A 217 -5.00 16.97 -4.85
N SER A 218 -4.48 18.19 -4.66
CA SER A 218 -3.10 18.50 -5.03
C SER A 218 -2.12 17.79 -4.09
N ALA A 219 -0.83 17.78 -4.46
CA ALA A 219 0.22 17.27 -3.59
C ALA A 219 0.27 18.06 -2.26
N ASP A 220 0.24 19.40 -2.29
CA ASP A 220 0.21 20.23 -1.08
C ASP A 220 -1.02 19.98 -0.19
N GLU A 221 -2.21 19.83 -0.78
CA GLU A 221 -3.42 19.49 -0.02
C GLU A 221 -3.27 18.12 0.67
N THR A 222 -2.61 17.18 0.00
CA THR A 222 -2.36 15.84 0.53
C THR A 222 -1.34 15.88 1.66
N ARG A 223 -0.23 16.61 1.50
CA ARG A 223 0.76 16.83 2.58
C ARG A 223 0.13 17.46 3.81
N ALA A 224 -0.66 18.51 3.63
CA ALA A 224 -1.37 19.17 4.72
C ALA A 224 -2.34 18.23 5.45
N LYS A 225 -3.08 17.41 4.70
CA LYS A 225 -3.99 16.39 5.27
C LYS A 225 -3.26 15.27 6.00
N LEU A 226 -2.06 14.90 5.56
CA LEU A 226 -1.26 13.83 6.16
C LEU A 226 -0.29 14.32 7.26
N GLY A 227 -0.18 15.63 7.48
CA GLY A 227 0.79 16.22 8.41
C GLY A 227 2.25 16.08 7.95
N ILE A 228 2.47 15.94 6.64
CA ILE A 228 3.81 15.86 6.04
C ILE A 228 4.34 17.28 5.83
N LYS A 229 5.58 17.53 6.25
CA LYS A 229 6.24 18.85 6.18
C LYS A 229 6.95 19.08 4.86
#